data_AF-A0A6A4ZHX7-F1
#
_entry.id   AF-A0A6A4ZHX7-F1
#
_cell.length_a   1.000
_cell.length_b   1.000
_cell.length_c   1.000
_cell.angle_alpha   90.00
_cell.angle_beta   90.00
_cell.angle_gamma   90.00
#
_symmetry.space_group_name_H-M   'P 1'
#
loop_
_entity.id
_entity.type
_entity.pdbx_description
1 polymer ?
#
loop_
_entity_poly.entity_id
_entity_poly.type
_entity_poly.pdbx_seq_one_letter_code
_entity_poly.pdbx_strand_id
1 'polypeptide(L)'
;RLVEVHDAVSDGLAKVSIDTWLEFIPQLIARLHSSQTNHLLNHLLTRIGHHHPQALIYPITVASTAVGAKRKVAAEGILAAVKRHSPQLVQEAELVSRELIRVAILWNELWHGALEEASRLYFAVHDVQAMLNELAPLHAQLDNLGVGDDVPTLREIAFHQAFARDLQQAKAWTDLYQLTNQTDDLNQAWDIYYNVFNRIKKQIANLSTLELANVGPKLLSVSSLSLAVPGTYKAGVPIIRIQSFGPQLTVLTSKQRPRKVVVNGSNGKAYTFLLKGHEDLRQDERVMQLFGLINTLLANDSDTRKRNLAIERFSVLPLSHTSGLIGWVENTDTLHQLIRDYRESRKIPLNIEYRLMVQMAPDYEKLPIAQKLEAYENALNETTGQDLYKVLWLKSFNAEMWLDRRRNFTRSLAVMSMAGYILGLGDRHPGNLMLDRISGKMVHIDFGDCFDVAIEREKYPETVPFRLTRMLTQ
;
A
#
# COMPACT_ATOMS: atom_id res chain seq x y z
N ARG A 1 -31.77 7.24 -30.42
CA ARG A 1 -30.69 7.85 -29.62
C ARG A 1 -29.97 6.87 -28.70
N LEU A 2 -30.56 6.33 -27.62
CA LEU A 2 -29.83 5.35 -26.76
C LEU A 2 -29.52 4.02 -27.48
N VAL A 3 -30.44 3.53 -28.31
CA VAL A 3 -30.23 2.31 -29.13
C VAL A 3 -29.14 2.54 -30.18
N GLU A 4 -29.17 3.68 -30.89
CA GLU A 4 -28.13 4.04 -31.88
C GLU A 4 -26.73 4.15 -31.25
N VAL A 5 -26.64 4.69 -30.02
CA VAL A 5 -25.37 4.73 -29.28
C VAL A 5 -24.92 3.32 -28.88
N HIS A 6 -25.84 2.47 -28.43
CA HIS A 6 -25.54 1.08 -28.08
C HIS A 6 -25.00 0.29 -29.28
N ASP A 7 -25.66 0.41 -30.44
CA ASP A 7 -25.27 -0.30 -31.66
C ASP A 7 -23.94 0.20 -32.20
N ALA A 8 -23.72 1.53 -32.22
CA ALA A 8 -22.45 2.12 -32.63
C ALA A 8 -21.29 1.71 -31.69
N VAL A 9 -21.54 1.67 -30.38
CA VAL A 9 -20.55 1.22 -29.39
C VAL A 9 -20.27 -0.28 -29.55
N SER A 10 -21.30 -1.11 -29.75
CA SER A 10 -21.15 -2.55 -29.94
C SER A 10 -20.31 -2.88 -31.18
N ASP A 11 -20.59 -2.24 -32.32
CA ASP A 11 -19.82 -2.38 -33.55
C ASP A 11 -18.38 -1.84 -33.39
N GLY A 12 -18.22 -0.71 -32.73
CA GLY A 12 -16.91 -0.15 -32.39
C GLY A 12 -16.07 -1.09 -31.52
N LEU A 13 -16.67 -1.70 -30.48
CA LEU A 13 -16.01 -2.66 -29.60
C LEU A 13 -15.54 -3.92 -30.34
N ALA A 14 -16.25 -4.33 -31.38
CA ALA A 14 -15.82 -5.46 -32.21
C ALA A 14 -14.57 -5.12 -33.04
N LYS A 15 -14.50 -3.89 -33.59
CA LYS A 15 -13.45 -3.41 -34.50
C LYS A 15 -12.16 -2.96 -33.82
N VAL A 16 -12.23 -2.38 -32.63
CA VAL A 16 -11.06 -1.89 -31.88
C VAL A 16 -10.23 -3.07 -31.35
N SER A 17 -8.90 -2.93 -31.39
CA SER A 17 -7.99 -3.95 -30.81
C SER A 17 -8.25 -4.13 -29.31
N ILE A 18 -8.20 -5.38 -28.85
CA ILE A 18 -8.38 -5.73 -27.44
C ILE A 18 -7.26 -5.11 -26.59
N ASP A 19 -6.05 -4.97 -27.14
CA ASP A 19 -4.89 -4.39 -26.47
C ASP A 19 -5.14 -2.97 -25.96
N THR A 20 -5.94 -2.18 -26.69
CA THR A 20 -6.28 -0.80 -26.33
C THR A 20 -7.01 -0.71 -25.00
N TRP A 21 -7.75 -1.75 -24.62
CA TRP A 21 -8.56 -1.77 -23.40
C TRP A 21 -7.78 -2.16 -22.16
N LEU A 22 -6.56 -2.69 -22.30
CA LEU A 22 -5.77 -3.20 -21.17
C LEU A 22 -5.45 -2.10 -20.15
N GLU A 23 -5.15 -0.88 -20.62
CA GLU A 23 -4.88 0.26 -19.74
C GLU A 23 -6.11 0.75 -18.97
N PHE A 24 -7.31 0.40 -19.43
CA PHE A 24 -8.59 0.85 -18.86
C PHE A 24 -9.32 -0.24 -18.06
N ILE A 25 -8.73 -1.44 -17.91
CA ILE A 25 -9.30 -2.53 -17.09
C ILE A 25 -9.76 -2.02 -15.71
N PRO A 26 -8.96 -1.21 -14.98
CA PRO A 26 -9.39 -0.71 -13.69
C PRO A 26 -10.68 0.14 -13.78
N GLN A 27 -10.84 0.99 -14.80
CA GLN A 27 -12.05 1.80 -15.04
C GLN A 27 -13.26 0.95 -15.40
N LEU A 28 -13.06 -0.06 -16.26
CA LEU A 28 -14.10 -0.99 -16.68
C LEU A 28 -14.65 -1.76 -15.47
N ILE A 29 -13.77 -2.29 -14.62
CA ILE A 29 -14.16 -3.03 -13.42
C ILE A 29 -14.90 -2.16 -12.40
N ALA A 30 -14.53 -0.88 -12.28
CA ALA A 30 -15.22 0.05 -11.39
C ALA A 30 -16.70 0.27 -11.77
N ARG A 31 -17.09 -0.01 -13.03
CA ARG A 31 -18.45 0.22 -13.54
C ARG A 31 -19.32 -1.03 -13.63
N LEU A 32 -18.84 -2.21 -13.21
CA LEU A 32 -19.55 -3.51 -13.28
C LEU A 32 -20.95 -3.57 -12.64
N HIS A 33 -21.31 -2.60 -11.80
CA HIS A 33 -22.63 -2.52 -11.16
C HIS A 33 -23.73 -1.81 -11.97
N SER A 34 -23.43 -1.19 -13.12
CA SER A 34 -24.39 -0.29 -13.79
C SER A 34 -25.44 -1.03 -14.63
N SER A 35 -26.73 -0.84 -14.32
CA SER A 35 -27.85 -1.64 -14.84
C SER A 35 -28.10 -1.61 -16.35
N GLN A 36 -27.70 -0.56 -17.09
CA GLN A 36 -28.07 -0.40 -18.51
C GLN A 36 -26.99 -0.84 -19.53
N THR A 37 -25.73 -1.00 -19.10
CA THR A 37 -24.57 -1.29 -19.99
C THR A 37 -23.82 -2.57 -19.60
N ASN A 38 -24.33 -3.34 -18.64
CA ASN A 38 -23.65 -4.51 -18.09
C ASN A 38 -23.34 -5.60 -19.14
N HIS A 39 -24.18 -5.80 -20.15
CA HIS A 39 -23.96 -6.87 -21.13
C HIS A 39 -22.74 -6.62 -22.02
N LEU A 40 -22.60 -5.40 -22.58
CA LEU A 40 -21.44 -5.04 -23.41
C LEU A 40 -20.15 -5.03 -22.60
N LEU A 41 -20.19 -4.51 -21.37
CA LEU A 41 -19.04 -4.48 -20.47
C LEU A 41 -18.59 -5.90 -20.08
N ASN A 42 -19.53 -6.76 -19.69
CA ASN A 42 -19.25 -8.15 -19.36
C ASN A 42 -18.70 -8.90 -20.57
N HIS A 43 -19.24 -8.66 -21.76
CA HIS A 43 -18.74 -9.25 -23.01
C HIS A 43 -17.31 -8.80 -23.31
N LEU A 44 -17.01 -7.49 -23.21
CA LEU A 44 -15.67 -6.94 -23.41
C LEU A 44 -14.67 -7.52 -22.40
N LEU A 45 -15.00 -7.52 -21.10
CA LEU A 45 -14.12 -8.07 -20.06
C LEU A 45 -13.92 -9.58 -20.23
N THR A 46 -14.95 -10.31 -20.65
CA THR A 46 -14.83 -11.73 -21.00
C THR A 46 -13.87 -11.90 -22.17
N ARG A 47 -13.99 -11.10 -23.23
CA ARG A 47 -13.09 -11.13 -24.39
C ARG A 47 -11.65 -10.78 -24.01
N ILE A 48 -11.44 -9.76 -23.18
CA ILE A 48 -10.12 -9.44 -22.59
C ILE A 48 -9.59 -10.64 -21.80
N GLY A 49 -10.43 -11.29 -21.00
CA GLY A 49 -10.07 -12.47 -20.23
C GLY A 49 -9.66 -13.69 -21.07
N HIS A 50 -10.19 -13.83 -22.29
CA HIS A 50 -9.76 -14.90 -23.21
C HIS A 50 -8.41 -14.59 -23.87
N HIS A 51 -8.20 -13.35 -24.32
CA HIS A 51 -6.97 -12.98 -25.05
C HIS A 51 -5.81 -12.61 -24.12
N HIS A 52 -6.08 -11.94 -23.00
CA HIS A 52 -5.10 -11.40 -22.04
C HIS A 52 -5.49 -11.75 -20.59
N PRO A 53 -5.62 -13.04 -20.23
CA PRO A 53 -6.08 -13.44 -18.89
C PRO A 53 -5.18 -12.92 -17.76
N GLN A 54 -3.87 -12.78 -18.01
CA GLN A 54 -2.89 -12.26 -17.05
C GLN A 54 -3.17 -10.82 -16.61
N ALA A 55 -3.71 -9.97 -17.51
CA ALA A 55 -4.03 -8.58 -17.19
C ALA A 55 -5.30 -8.45 -16.34
N LEU A 56 -6.22 -9.41 -16.48
CA LEU A 56 -7.54 -9.34 -15.86
C LEU A 56 -7.61 -10.06 -14.50
N ILE A 57 -6.77 -11.07 -14.28
CA ILE A 57 -6.94 -12.01 -13.17
C ILE A 57 -6.92 -11.33 -11.79
N TYR A 58 -5.93 -10.50 -11.48
CA TYR A 58 -5.88 -9.83 -10.18
C TYR A 58 -7.01 -8.80 -10.00
N PRO A 59 -7.24 -7.86 -10.94
CA PRO A 59 -8.33 -6.90 -10.79
C PRO A 59 -9.71 -7.55 -10.63
N ILE A 60 -9.99 -8.65 -11.35
CA ILE A 60 -11.29 -9.33 -11.25
C ILE A 60 -11.42 -10.14 -9.95
N THR A 61 -10.35 -10.77 -9.46
CA THR A 61 -10.34 -11.46 -8.16
C THR A 61 -10.56 -10.47 -7.00
N VAL A 62 -9.99 -9.27 -7.07
CA VAL A 62 -10.29 -8.21 -6.10
C VAL A 62 -11.76 -7.80 -6.20
N ALA A 63 -12.30 -7.67 -7.41
CA ALA A 63 -13.69 -7.29 -7.60
C ALA A 63 -14.69 -8.36 -7.12
N SER A 64 -14.35 -9.66 -7.19
CA SER A 64 -15.22 -10.75 -6.70
C SER A 64 -15.27 -10.84 -5.18
N THR A 65 -14.29 -10.28 -4.48
CA THR A 65 -14.27 -10.22 -3.00
C THR A 65 -14.90 -8.92 -2.46
N ALA A 66 -15.40 -8.04 -3.33
CA ALA A 66 -15.92 -6.73 -2.94
C ALA A 66 -17.26 -6.80 -2.19
N VAL A 67 -17.47 -5.84 -1.28
CA VAL A 67 -18.72 -5.65 -0.53
C VAL A 67 -19.77 -5.02 -1.47
N GLY A 68 -20.59 -5.85 -2.12
CA GLY A 68 -21.69 -5.40 -2.97
C GLY A 68 -22.24 -6.50 -3.88
N ALA A 69 -23.50 -6.93 -3.64
CA ALA A 69 -24.09 -8.11 -4.28
C ALA A 69 -24.05 -8.09 -5.82
N LYS A 70 -24.42 -6.97 -6.45
CA LYS A 70 -24.45 -6.88 -7.93
C LYS A 70 -23.07 -6.94 -8.58
N ARG A 71 -22.10 -6.21 -8.02
CA ARG A 71 -20.72 -6.18 -8.52
C ARG A 71 -20.05 -7.53 -8.34
N LYS A 72 -20.23 -8.13 -7.16
CA LYS A 72 -19.71 -9.46 -6.83
C LYS A 72 -20.20 -10.51 -7.82
N VAL A 73 -21.52 -10.60 -8.05
CA VAL A 73 -22.11 -11.56 -8.99
C VAL A 73 -21.58 -11.37 -10.42
N ALA A 74 -21.47 -10.12 -10.89
CA ALA A 74 -20.91 -9.84 -12.22
C ALA A 74 -19.43 -10.26 -12.33
N ALA A 75 -18.62 -9.93 -11.30
CA ALA A 75 -17.22 -10.29 -11.26
C ALA A 75 -17.00 -11.81 -11.18
N GLU A 76 -17.79 -12.51 -10.37
CA GLU A 76 -17.80 -13.97 -10.27
C GLU A 76 -18.18 -14.63 -11.61
N GLY A 77 -19.16 -14.08 -12.33
CA GLY A 77 -19.53 -14.55 -13.66
C GLY A 77 -18.40 -14.42 -14.69
N ILE A 78 -17.68 -13.29 -14.68
CA ILE A 78 -16.51 -13.08 -15.55
C ILE A 78 -15.36 -13.99 -15.13
N LEU A 79 -15.06 -14.10 -13.83
CA LEU A 79 -14.03 -14.98 -13.32
C LEU A 79 -14.32 -16.45 -13.69
N ALA A 80 -15.58 -16.89 -13.64
CA ALA A 80 -15.98 -18.22 -14.09
C ALA A 80 -15.79 -18.42 -15.60
N ALA A 81 -15.99 -17.38 -16.43
CA ALA A 81 -15.66 -17.43 -17.85
C ALA A 81 -14.15 -17.56 -18.09
N VAL A 82 -13.34 -16.78 -17.38
CA VAL A 82 -11.87 -16.87 -17.44
C VAL A 82 -11.39 -18.24 -16.93
N LYS A 83 -12.01 -18.79 -15.87
CA LYS A 83 -11.68 -20.10 -15.32
C LYS A 83 -11.99 -21.25 -16.27
N ARG A 84 -13.02 -21.11 -17.12
CA ARG A 84 -13.29 -22.09 -18.19
C ARG A 84 -12.22 -22.09 -19.27
N HIS A 85 -11.63 -20.94 -19.59
CA HIS A 85 -10.59 -20.80 -20.60
C HIS A 85 -9.18 -21.13 -20.06
N SER A 86 -8.84 -20.57 -18.90
CA SER A 86 -7.51 -20.66 -18.26
C SER A 86 -7.62 -21.16 -16.82
N PRO A 87 -8.09 -22.40 -16.57
CA PRO A 87 -8.38 -22.90 -15.22
C PRO A 87 -7.15 -22.90 -14.31
N GLN A 88 -6.01 -23.35 -14.84
CA GLN A 88 -4.75 -23.41 -14.10
C GLN A 88 -4.32 -22.01 -13.64
N LEU A 89 -4.32 -21.02 -14.53
CA LEU A 89 -3.91 -19.66 -14.21
C LEU A 89 -4.78 -19.03 -13.11
N VAL A 90 -6.10 -19.27 -13.17
CA VAL A 90 -7.03 -18.79 -12.14
C VAL A 90 -6.74 -19.44 -10.79
N GLN A 91 -6.55 -20.76 -10.75
CA GLN A 91 -6.24 -21.48 -9.52
C GLN A 91 -4.91 -21.02 -8.90
N GLU A 92 -3.88 -20.83 -9.73
CA GLU A 92 -2.58 -20.32 -9.30
C GLU A 92 -2.70 -18.89 -8.74
N ALA A 93 -3.45 -18.01 -9.41
CA ALA A 93 -3.66 -16.64 -8.94
C ALA A 93 -4.49 -16.57 -7.65
N GLU A 94 -5.54 -17.37 -7.52
CA GLU A 94 -6.35 -17.50 -6.29
C GLU A 94 -5.47 -17.96 -5.11
N LEU A 95 -4.63 -18.98 -5.33
CA LEU A 95 -3.69 -19.47 -4.33
C LEU A 95 -2.69 -18.38 -3.94
N VAL A 96 -2.02 -17.77 -4.90
CA VAL A 96 -1.00 -16.74 -4.64
C VAL A 96 -1.61 -15.55 -3.91
N SER A 97 -2.77 -15.06 -4.37
CA SER A 97 -3.46 -13.92 -3.73
C SER A 97 -3.85 -14.25 -2.28
N ARG A 98 -4.51 -15.39 -2.05
CA ARG A 98 -4.94 -15.79 -0.70
C ARG A 98 -3.77 -15.91 0.27
N GLU A 99 -2.70 -16.58 -0.14
CA GLU A 99 -1.55 -16.78 0.74
C GLU A 99 -0.76 -15.48 0.95
N LEU A 100 -0.65 -14.60 -0.05
CA LEU A 100 -0.05 -13.27 0.14
C LEU A 100 -0.89 -12.42 1.11
N ILE A 101 -2.22 -12.49 1.06
CA ILE A 101 -3.09 -11.81 2.03
C ILE A 101 -2.86 -12.37 3.44
N ARG A 102 -2.78 -13.69 3.60
CA ARG A 102 -2.46 -14.35 4.89
C ARG A 102 -1.11 -13.92 5.45
N VAL A 103 -0.11 -13.77 4.59
CA VAL A 103 1.23 -13.31 4.96
C VAL A 103 1.28 -11.80 5.21
N ALA A 104 0.42 -11.02 4.58
CA ALA A 104 0.38 -9.57 4.72
C ALA A 104 -0.01 -9.13 6.14
N ILE A 105 -0.90 -9.90 6.79
CA ILE A 105 -1.39 -9.58 8.13
C ILE A 105 -1.47 -10.86 8.96
N LEU A 106 -0.60 -10.98 9.97
CA LEU A 106 -0.58 -12.14 10.87
C LEU A 106 -1.70 -12.06 11.91
N TRP A 107 -2.12 -13.19 12.46
CA TRP A 107 -3.13 -13.25 13.54
C TRP A 107 -2.76 -12.38 14.74
N ASN A 108 -1.49 -12.39 15.16
CA ASN A 108 -1.00 -11.51 16.21
C ASN A 108 -1.31 -10.03 15.92
N GLU A 109 -1.14 -9.60 14.67
CA GLU A 109 -1.35 -8.22 14.27
C GLU A 109 -2.84 -7.88 14.12
N LEU A 110 -3.63 -8.82 13.57
CA LEU A 110 -5.09 -8.70 13.52
C LEU A 110 -5.66 -8.51 14.93
N TRP A 111 -5.31 -9.39 15.86
CA TRP A 111 -5.76 -9.31 17.25
C TRP A 111 -5.24 -8.06 17.95
N HIS A 112 -3.99 -7.66 17.74
CA HIS A 112 -3.48 -6.41 18.32
C HIS A 112 -4.27 -5.19 17.82
N GLY A 113 -4.49 -5.07 16.51
CA GLY A 113 -5.22 -3.95 15.92
C GLY A 113 -6.68 -3.91 16.35
N ALA A 114 -7.38 -5.05 16.33
CA ALA A 114 -8.77 -5.13 16.73
C ALA A 114 -8.97 -4.87 18.24
N LEU A 115 -8.05 -5.34 19.10
CA LEU A 115 -8.12 -5.05 20.54
C LEU A 115 -7.86 -3.57 20.85
N GLU A 116 -6.97 -2.92 20.09
CA GLU A 116 -6.73 -1.48 20.21
C GLU A 116 -7.97 -0.68 19.80
N GLU A 117 -8.62 -1.05 18.69
CA GLU A 117 -9.85 -0.39 18.24
C GLU A 117 -11.05 -0.69 19.15
N ALA A 118 -11.22 -1.94 19.58
CA ALA A 118 -12.22 -2.32 20.58
C ALA A 118 -12.05 -1.53 21.89
N SER A 119 -10.80 -1.29 22.31
CA SER A 119 -10.50 -0.50 23.51
C SER A 119 -10.94 0.96 23.32
N ARG A 120 -10.67 1.55 22.15
CA ARG A 120 -11.12 2.90 21.80
C ARG A 120 -12.65 2.99 21.83
N LEU A 121 -13.35 2.03 21.20
CA LEU A 121 -14.82 1.99 21.15
C LEU A 121 -15.43 1.87 22.56
N TYR A 122 -14.86 1.05 23.43
CA TYR A 122 -15.38 0.86 24.78
C TYR A 122 -15.06 2.02 25.74
N PHE A 123 -13.79 2.44 25.82
CA PHE A 123 -13.36 3.41 26.84
C PHE A 123 -13.54 4.87 26.42
N ALA A 124 -13.43 5.19 25.13
CA ALA A 124 -13.53 6.58 24.65
C ALA A 124 -14.89 6.91 24.03
N VAL A 125 -15.46 5.98 23.26
CA VAL A 125 -16.76 6.19 22.60
C VAL A 125 -17.94 5.67 23.45
N HIS A 126 -17.67 4.75 24.39
CA HIS A 126 -18.67 4.06 25.20
C HIS A 126 -19.69 3.25 24.38
N ASP A 127 -19.27 2.72 23.22
CA ASP A 127 -20.07 1.85 22.36
C ASP A 127 -19.65 0.38 22.53
N VAL A 128 -20.40 -0.34 23.35
CA VAL A 128 -20.16 -1.75 23.65
C VAL A 128 -20.52 -2.64 22.46
N GLN A 129 -21.60 -2.33 21.74
CA GLN A 129 -22.05 -3.17 20.64
C GLN A 129 -21.08 -3.11 19.45
N ALA A 130 -20.56 -1.93 19.14
CA ALA A 130 -19.51 -1.77 18.13
C ALA A 130 -18.25 -2.54 18.52
N MET A 131 -17.84 -2.51 19.78
CA MET A 131 -16.70 -3.28 20.28
C MET A 131 -16.89 -4.79 20.09
N LEU A 132 -18.07 -5.33 20.42
CA LEU A 132 -18.37 -6.75 20.22
C LEU A 132 -18.39 -7.12 18.72
N ASN A 133 -18.95 -6.25 17.88
CA ASN A 133 -18.98 -6.46 16.43
C ASN A 133 -17.57 -6.46 15.82
N GLU A 134 -16.63 -5.70 16.36
CA GLU A 134 -15.23 -5.68 15.92
C GLU A 134 -14.49 -6.98 16.28
N LEU A 135 -14.75 -7.55 17.46
CA LEU A 135 -14.07 -8.77 17.94
C LEU A 135 -14.71 -10.07 17.42
N ALA A 136 -16.01 -10.06 17.10
CA ALA A 136 -16.75 -11.26 16.71
C ALA A 136 -16.16 -12.01 15.49
N PRO A 137 -15.74 -11.34 14.39
CA PRO A 137 -15.12 -12.02 13.25
C PRO A 137 -13.82 -12.74 13.61
N LEU A 138 -13.03 -12.18 14.53
CA LEU A 138 -11.75 -12.78 14.95
C LEU A 138 -11.97 -14.00 15.84
N HIS A 139 -12.96 -13.95 16.74
CA HIS A 139 -13.37 -15.13 17.51
C HIS A 139 -13.89 -16.24 16.60
N ALA A 140 -14.72 -15.90 15.61
CA ALA A 140 -15.18 -16.87 14.62
C ALA A 140 -14.01 -17.46 13.81
N GLN A 141 -12.99 -16.66 13.47
CA GLN A 141 -11.79 -17.16 12.81
C GLN A 141 -10.99 -18.13 13.69
N LEU A 142 -10.90 -17.84 14.99
CA LEU A 142 -10.21 -18.69 15.97
C LEU A 142 -10.92 -20.05 16.13
N ASP A 143 -12.25 -20.03 16.26
CA ASP A 143 -13.07 -21.24 16.46
C ASP A 143 -13.08 -22.15 15.21
N ASN A 144 -12.92 -21.57 14.01
CA ASN A 144 -12.89 -22.30 12.75
C ASN A 144 -11.48 -22.78 12.35
N LEU A 145 -10.48 -22.71 13.23
CA LEU A 145 -9.13 -23.16 12.92
C LEU A 145 -9.13 -24.65 12.55
N GLY A 146 -8.68 -24.98 11.34
CA GLY A 146 -8.63 -26.35 10.85
C GLY A 146 -9.97 -26.94 10.41
N VAL A 147 -11.01 -26.11 10.31
CA VAL A 147 -12.31 -26.50 9.75
C VAL A 147 -12.33 -26.23 8.25
N GLY A 148 -12.52 -27.29 7.44
CA GLY A 148 -12.56 -27.23 5.97
C GLY A 148 -11.23 -27.55 5.27
N ASP A 149 -11.10 -27.15 4.01
CA ASP A 149 -9.93 -27.46 3.16
C ASP A 149 -8.67 -26.62 3.46
N ASP A 150 -8.74 -25.73 4.46
CA ASP A 150 -7.69 -24.77 4.73
C ASP A 150 -6.75 -25.23 5.85
N VAL A 151 -5.64 -25.85 5.46
CA VAL A 151 -4.59 -26.28 6.39
C VAL A 151 -3.98 -25.05 7.07
N PRO A 152 -4.00 -24.99 8.43
CA PRO A 152 -3.43 -23.87 9.15
C PRO A 152 -1.90 -23.90 9.10
N THR A 153 -1.32 -22.72 9.16
CA THR A 153 0.12 -22.53 9.17
C THR A 153 0.70 -22.80 10.56
N LEU A 154 1.99 -23.11 10.64
CA LEU A 154 2.69 -23.31 11.92
C LEU A 154 2.55 -22.10 12.84
N ARG A 155 2.53 -20.88 12.27
CA ARG A 155 2.35 -19.64 13.04
C ARG A 155 0.94 -19.50 13.60
N GLU A 156 -0.10 -19.85 12.84
CA GLU A 156 -1.49 -19.83 13.31
C GLU A 156 -1.71 -20.89 14.40
N ILE A 157 -1.16 -22.09 14.23
CA ILE A 157 -1.19 -23.14 15.26
C ILE A 157 -0.51 -22.66 16.54
N ALA A 158 0.68 -22.06 16.44
CA ALA A 158 1.41 -21.53 17.59
C ALA A 158 0.63 -20.40 18.30
N PHE A 159 -0.04 -19.52 17.55
CA PHE A 159 -0.91 -18.49 18.13
C PHE A 159 -2.08 -19.12 18.89
N HIS A 160 -2.77 -20.07 18.26
CA HIS A 160 -3.91 -20.75 18.86
C HIS A 160 -3.51 -21.46 20.15
N GLN A 161 -2.39 -22.20 20.15
CA GLN A 161 -1.88 -22.86 21.36
C GLN A 161 -1.54 -21.87 22.49
N ALA A 162 -1.07 -20.66 22.16
CA ALA A 162 -0.62 -19.68 23.15
C ALA A 162 -1.73 -18.79 23.71
N PHE A 163 -2.80 -18.53 22.94
CA PHE A 163 -3.80 -17.50 23.26
C PHE A 163 -5.26 -17.96 23.15
N ALA A 164 -5.57 -19.08 22.48
CA ALA A 164 -6.96 -19.42 22.19
C ALA A 164 -7.81 -19.63 23.45
N ARG A 165 -7.24 -20.29 24.47
CA ARG A 165 -7.93 -20.52 25.74
C ARG A 165 -8.32 -19.20 26.42
N ASP A 166 -7.38 -18.26 26.50
CA ASP A 166 -7.59 -16.95 27.13
C ASP A 166 -8.67 -16.17 26.33
N LEU A 167 -8.56 -16.15 25.00
CA LEU A 167 -9.51 -15.46 24.13
C LEU A 167 -10.92 -16.07 24.20
N GLN A 168 -11.05 -17.39 24.21
CA GLN A 168 -12.35 -18.07 24.37
C GLN A 168 -12.97 -17.80 25.74
N GLN A 169 -12.16 -17.72 26.79
CA GLN A 169 -12.65 -17.33 28.11
C GLN A 169 -13.15 -15.88 28.11
N ALA A 170 -12.42 -14.96 27.48
CA ALA A 170 -12.87 -13.57 27.32
C ALA A 170 -14.17 -13.48 26.50
N LYS A 171 -14.31 -14.31 25.46
CA LYS A 171 -15.54 -14.42 24.66
C LYS A 171 -16.73 -14.90 25.49
N ALA A 172 -16.55 -15.91 26.34
CA ALA A 172 -17.60 -16.41 27.22
C ALA A 172 -18.13 -15.32 28.17
N TRP A 173 -17.24 -14.47 28.68
CA TRP A 173 -17.63 -13.29 29.48
C TRP A 173 -18.38 -12.24 28.66
N THR A 174 -17.96 -11.97 27.42
CA THR A 174 -18.71 -11.05 26.54
C THR A 174 -20.08 -11.59 26.14
N ASP A 175 -20.19 -12.91 25.94
CA ASP A 175 -21.47 -13.57 25.63
C ASP A 175 -22.39 -13.56 26.87
N LEU A 176 -21.83 -13.74 28.07
CA LEU A 176 -22.58 -13.60 29.33
C LEU A 176 -23.09 -12.18 29.51
N TYR A 177 -22.27 -11.17 29.24
CA TYR A 177 -22.69 -9.77 29.27
C TYR A 177 -23.90 -9.50 28.37
N GLN A 178 -23.94 -10.08 27.17
CA GLN A 178 -25.10 -9.93 26.27
C GLN A 178 -26.40 -10.48 26.86
N LEU A 179 -26.31 -11.41 27.82
CA LEU A 179 -27.45 -11.99 28.53
C LEU A 179 -27.78 -11.23 29.83
N THR A 180 -26.77 -10.82 30.60
CA THR A 180 -26.92 -10.24 31.94
C THR A 180 -26.99 -8.72 31.96
N ASN A 181 -26.40 -8.06 30.96
CA ASN A 181 -26.11 -6.62 30.91
C ASN A 181 -25.30 -6.09 32.13
N GLN A 182 -24.51 -6.94 32.80
CA GLN A 182 -23.71 -6.54 33.97
C GLN A 182 -22.30 -6.10 33.57
N THR A 183 -21.89 -4.89 33.98
CA THR A 183 -20.57 -4.34 33.64
C THR A 183 -19.39 -5.13 34.21
N ASP A 184 -19.61 -5.89 35.29
CA ASP A 184 -18.57 -6.70 35.90
C ASP A 184 -18.10 -7.84 34.97
N ASP A 185 -19.02 -8.41 34.18
CA ASP A 185 -18.70 -9.44 33.18
C ASP A 185 -17.75 -8.88 32.11
N LEU A 186 -17.98 -7.64 31.66
CA LEU A 186 -17.08 -6.96 30.71
C LEU A 186 -15.73 -6.62 31.32
N ASN A 187 -15.69 -6.23 32.60
CA ASN A 187 -14.42 -5.97 33.28
C ASN A 187 -13.55 -7.23 33.32
N GLN A 188 -14.15 -8.40 33.61
CA GLN A 188 -13.45 -9.69 33.55
C GLN A 188 -12.94 -10.01 32.13
N ALA A 189 -13.75 -9.76 31.09
CA ALA A 189 -13.30 -9.94 29.71
C ALA A 189 -12.11 -9.02 29.37
N TRP A 190 -12.16 -7.75 29.79
CA TRP A 190 -11.13 -6.77 29.52
C TRP A 190 -9.80 -7.06 30.20
N ASP A 191 -9.82 -7.59 31.43
CA ASP A 191 -8.59 -8.02 32.11
C ASP A 191 -7.84 -9.09 31.28
N ILE A 192 -8.59 -10.03 30.70
CA ILE A 192 -8.01 -11.07 29.84
C ILE A 192 -7.53 -10.48 28.52
N TYR A 193 -8.35 -9.68 27.84
CA TYR A 193 -7.99 -9.03 26.58
C TYR A 193 -6.74 -8.15 26.71
N TYR A 194 -6.63 -7.38 27.79
CA TYR A 194 -5.49 -6.50 28.05
C TYR A 194 -4.19 -7.31 28.30
N ASN A 195 -4.29 -8.42 29.02
CA ASN A 195 -3.16 -9.33 29.23
C ASN A 195 -2.67 -9.95 27.91
N VAL A 196 -3.61 -10.42 27.07
CA VAL A 196 -3.31 -10.94 25.73
C VAL A 196 -2.70 -9.86 24.84
N PHE A 197 -3.28 -8.66 24.83
CA PHE A 197 -2.79 -7.49 24.08
C PHE A 197 -1.33 -7.18 24.41
N ASN A 198 -0.97 -7.11 25.70
CA ASN A 198 0.40 -6.82 26.12
C ASN A 198 1.40 -7.92 25.76
N ARG A 199 1.00 -9.20 25.83
CA ARG A 199 1.82 -10.33 25.39
C ARG A 199 2.06 -10.28 23.88
N ILE A 200 1.01 -10.02 23.10
CA ILE A 200 1.09 -9.89 21.65
C ILE A 200 1.96 -8.69 21.26
N LYS A 201 1.79 -7.52 21.89
CA LYS A 201 2.59 -6.31 21.65
C LYS A 201 4.08 -6.57 21.81
N LYS A 202 4.49 -7.30 22.86
CA LYS A 202 5.89 -7.71 23.07
C LYS A 202 6.39 -8.65 21.96
N GLN A 203 5.57 -9.59 21.50
CA GLN A 203 5.95 -10.49 20.40
C GLN A 203 6.12 -9.74 19.08
N ILE A 204 5.21 -8.81 18.76
CA ILE A 204 5.24 -8.05 17.50
C ILE A 204 6.46 -7.13 17.44
N ALA A 205 6.84 -6.49 18.56
CA ALA A 205 7.99 -5.58 18.60
C ALA A 205 9.32 -6.25 18.18
N ASN A 206 9.45 -7.56 18.35
CA ASN A 206 10.66 -8.32 18.03
C ASN A 206 10.61 -9.01 16.65
N LEU A 207 9.54 -8.82 15.85
CA LEU A 207 9.40 -9.43 14.53
C LEU A 207 10.09 -8.59 13.45
N SER A 208 11.33 -8.94 13.12
CA SER A 208 12.09 -8.34 12.01
C SER A 208 12.08 -9.20 10.74
N THR A 209 12.01 -10.52 10.89
CA THR A 209 12.06 -11.48 9.77
C THR A 209 10.99 -12.55 9.94
N LEU A 210 10.33 -12.92 8.84
CA LEU A 210 9.36 -14.01 8.78
C LEU A 210 9.84 -15.08 7.81
N GLU A 211 9.87 -16.32 8.26
CA GLU A 211 10.16 -17.46 7.40
C GLU A 211 8.88 -17.94 6.73
N LEU A 212 8.89 -18.01 5.40
CA LEU A 212 7.71 -18.37 4.61
C LEU A 212 7.24 -19.80 4.91
N ALA A 213 8.13 -20.70 5.32
CA ALA A 213 7.80 -22.04 5.79
C ALA A 213 6.79 -22.03 6.96
N ASN A 214 6.87 -21.02 7.83
CA ASN A 214 6.03 -20.92 9.03
C ASN A 214 4.72 -20.16 8.79
N VAL A 215 4.70 -19.22 7.83
CA VAL A 215 3.56 -18.30 7.61
C VAL A 215 2.81 -18.52 6.29
N GLY A 216 3.40 -19.25 5.35
CA GLY A 216 2.82 -19.46 4.02
C GLY A 216 3.51 -20.60 3.26
N PRO A 217 3.49 -21.85 3.77
CA PRO A 217 4.22 -22.98 3.18
C PRO A 217 3.78 -23.28 1.74
N LYS A 218 2.52 -22.98 1.38
CA LYS A 218 2.00 -23.13 0.01
C LYS A 218 2.69 -22.18 -0.97
N LEU A 219 3.08 -20.97 -0.57
CA LEU A 219 3.87 -20.07 -1.43
C LEU A 219 5.30 -20.56 -1.61
N LEU A 220 5.86 -21.21 -0.59
CA LEU A 220 7.21 -21.76 -0.65
C LEU A 220 7.29 -23.01 -1.54
N SER A 221 6.25 -23.85 -1.55
CA SER A 221 6.20 -25.08 -2.35
C SER A 221 5.90 -24.84 -3.83
N VAL A 222 5.39 -23.66 -4.18
CA VAL A 222 5.13 -23.26 -5.55
C VAL A 222 6.43 -23.21 -6.36
N SER A 223 6.41 -23.84 -7.53
CA SER A 223 7.49 -23.76 -8.50
C SER A 223 6.95 -23.59 -9.92
N SER A 224 7.57 -22.71 -10.71
CA SER A 224 7.30 -22.51 -12.14
C SER A 224 5.82 -22.29 -12.50
N LEU A 225 5.16 -21.30 -11.89
CA LEU A 225 3.77 -20.95 -12.20
C LEU A 225 3.59 -20.49 -13.65
N SER A 226 2.37 -20.63 -14.17
CA SER A 226 1.94 -19.96 -15.41
C SER A 226 1.69 -18.46 -15.20
N LEU A 227 1.44 -18.05 -13.94
CA LEU A 227 1.18 -16.67 -13.53
C LEU A 227 2.37 -15.74 -13.78
N ALA A 228 2.11 -14.58 -14.37
CA ALA A 228 3.10 -13.55 -14.57
C ALA A 228 3.56 -12.93 -13.24
N VAL A 229 4.81 -12.49 -13.17
CA VAL A 229 5.28 -11.66 -12.06
C VAL A 229 4.43 -10.37 -12.03
N PRO A 230 3.83 -9.99 -10.89
CA PRO A 230 3.02 -8.78 -10.75
C PRO A 230 3.64 -7.54 -11.41
N GLY A 231 2.85 -6.84 -12.21
CA GLY A 231 3.28 -5.59 -12.87
C GLY A 231 4.22 -5.74 -14.08
N THR A 232 4.60 -6.96 -14.47
CA THR A 232 5.50 -7.19 -15.61
C THR A 232 4.78 -7.48 -16.93
N TYR A 233 3.50 -7.85 -16.88
CA TYR A 233 2.73 -8.22 -18.06
C TYR A 233 2.55 -7.03 -19.03
N LYS A 234 2.88 -7.26 -20.31
CA LYS A 234 2.65 -6.31 -21.42
C LYS A 234 2.23 -7.09 -22.66
N ALA A 235 1.28 -6.54 -23.42
CA ALA A 235 0.87 -7.14 -24.68
C ALA A 235 2.05 -7.22 -25.67
N GLY A 236 2.16 -8.34 -26.39
CA GLY A 236 3.21 -8.57 -27.39
C GLY A 236 4.62 -8.87 -26.83
N VAL A 237 4.82 -8.85 -25.51
CA VAL A 237 6.12 -9.16 -24.88
C VAL A 237 6.06 -10.55 -24.22
N PRO A 238 7.14 -11.35 -24.26
CA PRO A 238 7.19 -12.62 -23.56
C PRO A 238 6.88 -12.47 -22.07
N ILE A 239 6.01 -13.34 -21.55
CA ILE A 239 5.56 -13.30 -20.16
C ILE A 239 6.69 -13.75 -19.23
N ILE A 240 7.01 -12.91 -18.25
CA ILE A 240 7.93 -13.26 -17.17
C ILE A 240 7.11 -13.93 -16.09
N ARG A 241 7.26 -15.25 -15.94
CA ARG A 241 6.47 -16.08 -15.02
C ARG A 241 7.09 -16.12 -13.63
N ILE A 242 6.27 -16.40 -12.61
CA ILE A 242 6.77 -16.62 -11.25
C ILE A 242 7.46 -17.98 -11.19
N GLN A 243 8.78 -17.97 -10.95
CA GLN A 243 9.59 -19.19 -10.78
C GLN A 243 9.49 -19.72 -9.36
N SER A 244 9.66 -18.85 -8.35
CA SER A 244 9.59 -19.18 -6.94
C SER A 244 9.50 -17.92 -6.07
N PHE A 245 9.10 -18.08 -4.81
CA PHE A 245 9.17 -17.03 -3.78
C PHE A 245 10.43 -17.17 -2.93
N GLY A 246 10.96 -16.06 -2.44
CA GLY A 246 12.04 -16.05 -1.46
C GLY A 246 11.61 -16.70 -0.15
N PRO A 247 12.48 -17.47 0.53
CA PRO A 247 12.11 -18.22 1.74
C PRO A 247 11.92 -17.33 2.98
N GLN A 248 12.45 -16.11 2.95
CA GLN A 248 12.40 -15.16 4.06
C GLN A 248 11.82 -13.83 3.59
N LEU A 249 11.03 -13.23 4.47
CA LEU A 249 10.41 -11.93 4.31
C LEU A 249 10.96 -10.98 5.37
N THR A 250 11.39 -9.79 4.95
CA THR A 250 11.82 -8.75 5.88
C THR A 250 10.61 -7.91 6.28
N VAL A 251 10.36 -7.77 7.58
CA VAL A 251 9.32 -6.88 8.11
C VAL A 251 9.93 -5.50 8.31
N LEU A 252 9.37 -4.48 7.67
CA LEU A 252 9.85 -3.10 7.85
C LEU A 252 9.29 -2.51 9.15
N THR A 253 10.13 -1.82 9.90
CA THR A 253 9.73 -1.14 11.14
C THR A 253 8.97 0.16 10.83
N SER A 254 7.65 0.05 10.62
CA SER A 254 6.73 1.18 10.47
C SER A 254 5.40 0.89 11.18
N LYS A 255 4.47 1.86 11.20
CA LYS A 255 3.14 1.68 11.81
C LYS A 255 2.40 0.46 11.25
N GLN A 256 2.42 0.29 9.92
CA GLN A 256 1.73 -0.79 9.21
C GLN A 256 2.58 -2.06 9.02
N ARG A 257 3.85 -2.03 9.43
CA ARG A 257 4.80 -3.17 9.34
C ARG A 257 4.76 -3.95 8.01
N PRO A 258 4.89 -3.29 6.85
CA PRO A 258 4.80 -3.96 5.56
C PRO A 258 5.95 -4.94 5.35
N ARG A 259 5.73 -5.95 4.51
CA ARG A 259 6.69 -7.04 4.26
C ARG A 259 7.42 -6.84 2.94
N LYS A 260 8.73 -6.96 2.95
CA LYS A 260 9.54 -7.07 1.73
C LYS A 260 9.50 -8.52 1.24
N VAL A 261 8.84 -8.73 0.10
CA VAL A 261 8.70 -10.03 -0.57
C VAL A 261 9.62 -10.06 -1.79
N VAL A 262 10.34 -11.17 -1.98
CA VAL A 262 11.15 -11.39 -3.18
C VAL A 262 10.51 -12.48 -4.02
N VAL A 263 10.33 -12.21 -5.30
CA VAL A 263 9.75 -13.13 -6.29
C VAL A 263 10.76 -13.35 -7.41
N ASN A 264 11.19 -14.59 -7.61
CA ASN A 264 12.11 -14.93 -8.69
C ASN A 264 11.33 -15.12 -9.99
N GLY A 265 11.71 -14.40 -11.04
CA GLY A 265 11.11 -14.52 -12.35
C GLY A 265 11.74 -15.65 -13.19
N SER A 266 11.00 -16.15 -14.18
CA SER A 266 11.48 -17.14 -15.14
C SER A 266 12.64 -16.66 -16.03
N ASN A 267 12.94 -15.36 -16.00
CA ASN A 267 14.09 -14.75 -16.66
C ASN A 267 15.37 -14.74 -15.78
N GLY A 268 15.32 -15.36 -14.60
CA GLY A 268 16.44 -15.41 -13.66
C GLY A 268 16.63 -14.14 -12.82
N LYS A 269 15.78 -13.11 -12.98
CA LYS A 269 15.84 -11.88 -12.17
C LYS A 269 14.97 -12.00 -10.92
N ALA A 270 15.45 -11.47 -9.81
CA ALA A 270 14.67 -11.30 -8.60
C ALA A 270 13.88 -9.98 -8.67
N TYR A 271 12.59 -10.04 -8.35
CA TYR A 271 11.68 -8.91 -8.29
C TYR A 271 11.28 -8.70 -6.84
N THR A 272 11.60 -7.52 -6.31
CA THR A 272 11.27 -7.16 -4.95
C THR A 272 9.93 -6.43 -4.92
N PHE A 273 9.07 -6.78 -3.96
CA PHE A 273 7.80 -6.13 -3.71
C PHE A 273 7.67 -5.75 -2.24
N LEU A 274 6.93 -4.68 -1.98
CA LEU A 274 6.45 -4.29 -0.67
C LEU A 274 4.99 -4.74 -0.54
N LEU A 275 4.74 -5.74 0.29
CA LEU A 275 3.42 -6.22 0.65
C LEU A 275 2.87 -5.37 1.79
N LYS A 276 1.88 -4.53 1.47
CA LYS A 276 1.16 -3.71 2.46
C LYS A 276 -0.12 -4.43 2.89
N GLY A 277 -0.37 -4.43 4.20
CA GLY A 277 -1.62 -4.86 4.83
C GLY A 277 -2.32 -3.67 5.49
N HIS A 278 -3.62 -3.80 5.72
CA HIS A 278 -4.53 -2.76 6.21
C HIS A 278 -4.62 -1.49 5.36
N GLU A 279 -4.36 -1.58 4.06
CA GLU A 279 -4.35 -0.42 3.16
C GLU A 279 -4.98 -0.75 1.81
N ASP A 280 -5.82 0.14 1.29
CA ASP A 280 -6.45 0.00 -0.02
C ASP A 280 -5.58 0.62 -1.12
N LEU A 281 -4.81 -0.21 -1.81
CA LEU A 281 -3.89 0.25 -2.87
C LEU A 281 -4.56 0.61 -4.20
N ARG A 282 -5.90 0.58 -4.29
CA ARG A 282 -6.59 1.00 -5.52
C ARG A 282 -6.39 2.48 -5.79
N GLN A 283 -6.23 3.30 -4.76
CA GLN A 283 -5.90 4.72 -4.91
C GLN A 283 -4.54 4.89 -5.59
N ASP A 284 -3.49 4.25 -5.06
CA ASP A 284 -2.15 4.22 -5.64
C ASP A 284 -2.14 3.69 -7.08
N GLU A 285 -2.93 2.65 -7.38
CA GLU A 285 -3.10 2.13 -8.75
C GLU A 285 -3.59 3.22 -9.71
N ARG A 286 -4.57 4.04 -9.31
CA ARG A 286 -5.08 5.15 -10.14
C ARG A 286 -4.11 6.29 -10.26
N VAL A 287 -3.39 6.61 -9.19
CA VAL A 287 -2.35 7.64 -9.22
C VAL A 287 -1.24 7.24 -10.20
N MET A 288 -0.80 5.97 -10.20
CA MET A 288 0.20 5.47 -11.17
C MET A 288 -0.31 5.52 -12.61
N GLN A 289 -1.61 5.35 -12.84
CA GLN A 289 -2.23 5.49 -14.15
C GLN A 289 -2.28 6.96 -14.60
N LEU A 290 -2.64 7.88 -13.71
CA LEU A 290 -2.59 9.32 -13.97
C LEU A 290 -1.16 9.76 -14.31
N PHE A 291 -0.15 9.29 -13.57
CA PHE A 291 1.25 9.55 -13.90
C PHE A 291 1.65 8.96 -15.25
N GLY A 292 1.05 7.83 -15.65
CA GLY A 292 1.19 7.28 -16.99
C GLY A 292 0.70 8.26 -18.06
N LEU A 293 -0.50 8.83 -17.86
CA LEU A 293 -1.05 9.86 -18.74
C LEU A 293 -0.17 11.11 -18.79
N ILE A 294 0.29 11.61 -17.63
CA ILE A 294 1.19 12.77 -17.57
C ILE A 294 2.47 12.49 -18.35
N ASN A 295 3.07 11.31 -18.18
CA ASN A 295 4.28 10.94 -18.94
C ASN A 295 4.04 10.90 -20.44
N THR A 296 2.87 10.41 -20.89
CA THR A 296 2.50 10.46 -22.32
C THR A 296 2.39 11.89 -22.82
N LEU A 297 1.76 12.79 -22.06
CA LEU A 297 1.66 14.22 -22.40
C LEU A 297 3.04 14.90 -22.46
N LEU A 298 3.90 14.64 -21.47
CA LEU A 298 5.27 15.15 -21.42
C LEU A 298 6.17 14.59 -22.53
N ALA A 299 5.91 13.38 -23.03
CA ALA A 299 6.65 12.81 -24.15
C ALA A 299 6.20 13.38 -25.51
N ASN A 300 4.93 13.79 -25.61
CA ASN A 300 4.37 14.35 -26.83
C ASN A 300 4.85 15.78 -27.10
N ASP A 301 4.99 16.61 -26.05
CA ASP A 301 5.55 17.95 -26.20
C ASP A 301 7.08 17.93 -26.44
N SER A 302 7.54 18.70 -27.43
CA SER A 302 8.94 18.65 -27.86
C SER A 302 9.92 19.20 -26.83
N ASP A 303 9.52 20.22 -26.07
CA ASP A 303 10.42 20.89 -25.13
C ASP A 303 10.53 20.10 -23.83
N THR A 304 9.44 19.48 -23.37
CA THR A 304 9.46 18.55 -22.24
C THR A 304 10.21 17.25 -22.60
N ARG A 305 10.02 16.73 -23.82
CA ARG A 305 10.75 15.54 -24.31
C ARG A 305 12.25 15.80 -24.40
N LYS A 306 12.70 16.93 -24.97
CA LYS A 306 14.14 17.30 -25.00
C LYS A 306 14.75 17.38 -23.61
N ARG A 307 13.95 17.75 -22.60
CA ARG A 307 14.37 17.85 -21.20
C ARG A 307 14.24 16.53 -20.43
N ASN A 308 13.75 15.46 -21.06
CA ASN A 308 13.47 14.15 -20.44
C ASN A 308 12.65 14.27 -19.15
N LEU A 309 11.61 15.11 -19.17
CA LEU A 309 10.69 15.24 -18.03
C LEU A 309 9.79 14.01 -17.97
N ALA A 310 9.85 13.29 -16.85
CA ALA A 310 8.99 12.14 -16.58
C ALA A 310 8.85 11.94 -15.07
N ILE A 311 7.70 11.42 -14.67
CA ILE A 311 7.42 10.91 -13.34
C ILE A 311 7.87 9.46 -13.28
N GLU A 312 8.67 9.13 -12.28
CA GLU A 312 9.03 7.74 -11.97
C GLU A 312 7.81 7.02 -11.41
N ARG A 313 7.47 5.88 -12.02
CA ARG A 313 6.32 5.06 -11.64
C ARG A 313 6.78 3.71 -11.15
N PHE A 314 5.98 3.10 -10.30
CA PHE A 314 6.18 1.74 -9.84
C PHE A 314 4.90 0.93 -10.03
N SER A 315 5.03 -0.39 -10.06
CA SER A 315 3.88 -1.28 -10.19
C SER A 315 3.08 -1.29 -8.90
N VAL A 316 1.77 -1.18 -8.98
CA VAL A 316 0.87 -1.36 -7.84
C VAL A 316 -0.13 -2.43 -8.20
N LEU A 317 -0.32 -3.41 -7.32
CA LEU A 317 -1.24 -4.51 -7.52
C LEU A 317 -2.09 -4.70 -6.25
N PRO A 318 -3.35 -4.24 -6.26
CA PRO A 318 -4.30 -4.58 -5.20
C PRO A 318 -4.53 -6.09 -5.15
N LEU A 319 -4.53 -6.67 -3.95
CA LEU A 319 -4.84 -8.09 -3.70
C LEU A 319 -6.20 -8.27 -3.01
N SER A 320 -6.56 -7.31 -2.16
CA SER A 320 -7.87 -7.20 -1.52
C SER A 320 -8.27 -5.73 -1.33
N HIS A 321 -9.34 -5.46 -0.58
CA HIS A 321 -9.72 -4.11 -0.15
C HIS A 321 -8.86 -3.58 1.01
N THR A 322 -7.97 -4.42 1.57
CA THR A 322 -7.10 -4.11 2.72
C THR A 322 -5.65 -4.51 2.49
N SER A 323 -5.28 -4.98 1.30
CA SER A 323 -3.91 -5.41 1.04
C SER A 323 -3.54 -5.33 -0.42
N GLY A 324 -2.24 -5.23 -0.67
CA GLY A 324 -1.70 -5.34 -2.01
C GLY A 324 -0.18 -5.28 -2.06
N LEU A 325 0.35 -5.39 -3.27
CA LEU A 325 1.77 -5.32 -3.56
C LEU A 325 2.12 -4.00 -4.22
N ILE A 326 3.22 -3.42 -3.77
CA ILE A 326 3.88 -2.27 -4.41
C ILE A 326 5.23 -2.76 -4.93
N GLY A 327 5.56 -2.48 -6.18
CA GLY A 327 6.86 -2.78 -6.76
C GLY A 327 7.94 -2.01 -6.01
N TRP A 328 8.95 -2.71 -5.53
CA TRP A 328 10.06 -2.05 -4.86
C TRP A 328 10.86 -1.21 -5.86
N VAL A 329 11.09 0.05 -5.51
CA VAL A 329 11.95 0.91 -6.30
C VAL A 329 13.38 0.64 -5.86
N GLU A 330 14.14 -0.05 -6.72
CA GLU A 330 15.53 -0.38 -6.43
C GLU A 330 16.41 0.88 -6.42
N ASN A 331 17.51 0.82 -5.67
CA ASN A 331 18.51 1.90 -5.57
C ASN A 331 18.00 3.24 -5.03
N THR A 332 16.88 3.28 -4.31
CA THR A 332 16.37 4.50 -3.69
C THR A 332 16.57 4.55 -2.18
N ASP A 333 16.81 5.74 -1.65
CA ASP A 333 16.77 6.03 -0.21
C ASP A 333 15.76 7.13 0.09
N THR A 334 15.08 7.05 1.24
CA THR A 334 14.24 8.16 1.72
C THR A 334 15.12 9.38 2.04
N LEU A 335 14.59 10.59 1.83
CA LEU A 335 15.27 11.82 2.25
C LEU A 335 15.55 11.81 3.76
N HIS A 336 14.63 11.24 4.56
CA HIS A 336 14.83 11.06 5.99
C HIS A 336 16.10 10.24 6.29
N GLN A 337 16.26 9.08 5.64
CA GLN A 337 17.42 8.22 5.83
C GLN A 337 18.71 8.92 5.39
N LEU A 338 18.70 9.57 4.22
CA LEU A 338 19.87 10.29 3.71
C LEU A 338 20.34 11.40 4.67
N ILE A 339 19.41 12.18 5.22
CA ILE A 339 19.71 13.25 6.16
C ILE A 339 20.18 12.67 7.50
N ARG A 340 19.53 11.61 8.00
CA ARG A 340 19.92 10.93 9.25
C ARG A 340 21.34 10.40 9.17
N ASP A 341 21.64 9.61 8.15
CA ASP A 341 22.95 8.98 7.98
C ASP A 341 24.06 10.05 7.83
N TYR A 342 23.77 11.15 7.10
CA TYR A 342 24.69 12.28 6.98
C TYR A 342 24.94 12.98 8.32
N ARG A 343 23.88 13.32 9.06
CA ARG A 343 23.98 14.03 10.34
C ARG A 343 24.68 13.18 11.40
N GLU A 344 24.39 11.90 11.49
CA GLU A 344 25.06 10.96 12.40
C GLU A 344 26.57 10.90 12.11
N SER A 345 26.96 10.80 10.84
CA SER A 345 28.38 10.77 10.44
C SER A 345 29.15 12.05 10.83
N ARG A 346 28.43 13.18 10.97
CA ARG A 346 28.98 14.50 11.34
C ARG A 346 28.70 14.86 12.81
N LYS A 347 28.10 13.96 13.58
CA LYS A 347 27.68 14.18 14.98
C LYS A 347 26.74 15.37 15.15
N ILE A 348 25.94 15.67 14.12
CA ILE A 348 24.90 16.71 14.16
C ILE A 348 23.62 16.05 14.72
N PRO A 349 22.96 16.62 15.73
CA PRO A 349 21.69 16.10 16.21
C PRO A 349 20.62 16.09 15.11
N LEU A 350 19.93 14.97 14.93
CA LEU A 350 18.90 14.83 13.88
C LEU A 350 17.79 15.89 13.99
N ASN A 351 17.42 16.25 15.22
CA ASN A 351 16.35 17.19 15.52
C ASN A 351 16.87 18.58 15.95
N ILE A 352 18.05 19.00 15.48
CA ILE A 352 18.67 20.28 15.89
C ILE A 352 17.75 21.48 15.66
N GLU A 353 17.06 21.58 14.50
CA GLU A 353 16.13 22.67 14.23
C GLU A 353 14.99 22.72 15.25
N TYR A 354 14.43 21.55 15.59
CA TYR A 354 13.37 21.46 16.60
C TYR A 354 13.87 21.82 18.00
N ARG A 355 15.09 21.42 18.36
CA ARG A 355 15.69 21.79 19.65
C ARG A 355 15.87 23.29 19.80
N LEU A 356 16.34 23.96 18.74
CA LEU A 356 16.52 25.41 18.75
C LEU A 356 15.17 26.15 18.88
N MET A 357 14.14 25.70 18.15
CA MET A 357 12.79 26.24 18.28
C MET A 357 12.25 26.13 19.71
N VAL A 358 12.38 24.95 20.35
CA VAL A 358 11.89 24.71 21.72
C VAL A 358 12.75 25.42 22.77
N GLN A 359 14.04 25.61 22.51
CA GLN A 359 14.94 26.35 23.39
C GLN A 359 14.58 27.84 23.43
N MET A 360 14.22 28.43 22.28
CA MET A 360 13.75 29.81 22.22
C MET A 360 12.32 29.95 22.76
N ALA A 361 11.44 29.01 22.41
CA ALA A 361 10.02 29.07 22.72
C ALA A 361 9.54 27.74 23.32
N PRO A 362 9.60 27.60 24.66
CA PRO A 362 9.03 26.44 25.36
C PRO A 362 7.54 26.28 25.02
N ASP A 363 7.06 25.04 24.96
CA ASP A 363 5.68 24.72 24.54
C ASP A 363 5.30 25.19 23.12
N TYR A 364 6.26 25.19 22.18
CA TYR A 364 6.09 25.61 20.77
C TYR A 364 4.74 25.24 20.15
N GLU A 365 4.23 24.02 20.38
CA GLU A 365 2.96 23.54 19.81
C GLU A 365 1.73 24.36 20.23
N LYS A 366 1.72 24.92 21.45
CA LYS A 366 0.60 25.68 22.01
C LYS A 366 0.65 27.17 21.66
N LEU A 367 1.77 27.64 21.09
CA LEU A 367 1.96 29.05 20.84
C LEU A 367 1.12 29.56 19.65
N PRO A 368 0.74 30.85 19.65
CA PRO A 368 0.18 31.53 18.50
C PRO A 368 1.12 31.51 17.29
N ILE A 369 0.57 31.62 16.08
CA ILE A 369 1.32 31.54 14.82
C ILE A 369 2.48 32.54 14.76
N ALA A 370 2.30 33.77 15.26
CA ALA A 370 3.34 34.80 15.24
C ALA A 370 4.60 34.40 16.05
N GLN A 371 4.41 33.83 17.24
CA GLN A 371 5.52 33.36 18.08
C GLN A 371 6.15 32.08 17.52
N LYS A 372 5.35 31.21 16.91
CA LYS A 372 5.87 30.04 16.18
C LYS A 372 6.77 30.47 15.03
N LEU A 373 6.37 31.50 14.28
CA LEU A 373 7.14 32.03 13.17
C LEU A 373 8.48 32.60 13.63
N GLU A 374 8.50 33.38 14.71
CA GLU A 374 9.72 33.96 15.27
C GLU A 374 10.72 32.87 15.69
N ALA A 375 10.26 31.86 16.43
CA ALA A 375 11.10 30.72 16.85
C ALA A 375 11.60 29.90 15.64
N TYR A 376 10.76 29.71 14.63
CA TYR A 376 11.11 29.01 13.39
C TYR A 376 12.18 29.78 12.61
N GLU A 377 12.02 31.09 12.40
CA GLU A 377 12.99 31.93 11.70
C GLU A 377 14.34 31.98 12.42
N ASN A 378 14.34 32.06 13.76
CA ASN A 378 15.55 31.97 14.56
C ASN A 378 16.30 30.64 14.32
N ALA A 379 15.60 29.51 14.44
CA ALA A 379 16.19 28.19 14.19
C ALA A 379 16.69 28.04 12.74
N LEU A 380 16.02 28.66 11.77
CA LEU A 380 16.48 28.68 10.39
C LEU A 380 17.76 29.49 10.19
N ASN A 381 17.92 30.61 10.89
CA ASN A 381 19.11 31.47 10.81
C ASN A 381 20.34 30.82 11.45
N GLU A 382 20.14 30.03 12.51
CA GLU A 382 21.24 29.32 13.20
C GLU A 382 21.70 28.05 12.49
N THR A 383 20.94 27.56 11.51
CA THR A 383 21.24 26.30 10.80
C THR A 383 21.43 26.53 9.32
N THR A 384 22.29 25.76 8.64
CA THR A 384 22.62 26.05 7.23
C THR A 384 21.58 25.55 6.22
N GLY A 385 21.01 24.36 6.43
CA GLY A 385 20.08 23.73 5.47
C GLY A 385 20.75 23.00 4.29
N GLN A 386 22.08 22.97 4.23
CA GLN A 386 22.84 22.47 3.07
C GLN A 386 23.07 20.94 3.08
N ASP A 387 22.42 20.20 3.99
CA ASP A 387 22.74 18.79 4.20
C ASP A 387 22.45 17.96 2.95
N LEU A 388 21.31 18.21 2.30
CA LEU A 388 20.93 17.47 1.08
C LEU A 388 21.88 17.78 -0.09
N TYR A 389 22.24 19.05 -0.27
CA TYR A 389 23.26 19.47 -1.23
C TYR A 389 24.58 18.72 -0.99
N LYS A 390 25.05 18.69 0.27
CA LYS A 390 26.29 18.01 0.65
C LYS A 390 26.19 16.50 0.45
N VAL A 391 25.04 15.89 0.73
CA VAL A 391 24.80 14.47 0.45
C VAL A 391 24.86 14.18 -1.04
N LEU A 392 24.18 14.98 -1.87
CA LEU A 392 24.22 14.84 -3.34
C LEU A 392 25.65 14.94 -3.88
N TRP A 393 26.45 15.87 -3.34
CA TRP A 393 27.86 16.01 -3.68
C TRP A 393 28.68 14.79 -3.24
N LEU A 394 28.63 14.42 -1.97
CA LEU A 394 29.43 13.33 -1.39
C LEU A 394 29.09 11.95 -1.97
N LYS A 395 27.84 11.77 -2.43
CA LYS A 395 27.38 10.52 -3.07
C LYS A 395 27.63 10.49 -4.58
N SER A 396 28.19 11.55 -5.16
CA SER A 396 28.53 11.60 -6.58
C SER A 396 30.01 11.32 -6.77
N PHE A 397 30.34 10.50 -7.77
CA PHE A 397 31.73 10.09 -8.02
C PHE A 397 32.59 11.24 -8.56
N ASN A 398 32.00 12.11 -9.37
CA ASN A 398 32.67 13.26 -9.97
C ASN A 398 31.69 14.44 -10.17
N ALA A 399 32.21 15.59 -10.60
CA ALA A 399 31.44 16.82 -10.77
C ALA A 399 30.39 16.75 -11.90
N GLU A 400 30.65 15.99 -12.95
CA GLU A 400 29.71 15.79 -14.07
C GLU A 400 28.48 15.00 -13.61
N MET A 401 28.71 13.86 -12.93
CA MET A 401 27.65 13.05 -12.33
C MET A 401 26.83 13.87 -11.34
N TRP A 402 27.49 14.70 -10.52
CA TRP A 402 26.77 15.59 -9.60
C TRP A 402 25.88 16.59 -10.36
N LEU A 403 26.37 17.20 -11.43
CA LEU A 403 25.61 18.15 -12.23
C LEU A 403 24.38 17.49 -12.88
N ASP A 404 24.55 16.29 -13.45
CA ASP A 404 23.47 15.52 -14.04
C ASP A 404 22.44 15.07 -13.00
N ARG A 405 22.88 14.57 -11.84
CA ARG A 405 21.99 14.20 -10.74
C ARG A 405 21.22 15.39 -10.21
N ARG A 406 21.88 16.53 -10.01
CA ARG A 406 21.21 17.77 -9.60
C ARG A 406 20.19 18.22 -10.64
N ARG A 407 20.52 18.15 -11.93
CA ARG A 407 19.58 18.48 -13.02
C ARG A 407 18.35 17.57 -13.00
N ASN A 408 18.55 16.27 -12.82
CA ASN A 408 17.47 15.28 -12.74
C ASN A 408 16.63 15.47 -11.46
N PHE A 409 17.26 15.76 -10.33
CA PHE A 409 16.60 16.10 -9.07
C PHE A 409 15.68 17.31 -9.24
N THR A 410 16.19 18.44 -9.75
CA THR A 410 15.39 19.65 -9.95
C THR A 410 14.23 19.41 -10.90
N ARG A 411 14.45 18.70 -12.02
CA ARG A 411 13.40 18.40 -13.00
C ARG A 411 12.32 17.49 -12.43
N SER A 412 12.72 16.39 -11.78
CA SER A 412 11.76 15.44 -11.17
C SER A 412 10.98 16.06 -10.02
N LEU A 413 11.63 16.88 -9.18
CA LEU A 413 10.97 17.65 -8.13
C LEU A 413 9.92 18.59 -8.73
N ALA A 414 10.28 19.37 -9.76
CA ALA A 414 9.34 20.32 -10.38
C ALA A 414 8.12 19.63 -11.01
N VAL A 415 8.34 18.52 -11.74
CA VAL A 415 7.25 17.75 -12.35
C VAL A 415 6.33 17.17 -11.27
N MET A 416 6.90 16.59 -10.21
CA MET A 416 6.12 16.04 -9.10
C MET A 416 5.41 17.10 -8.26
N SER A 417 5.99 18.30 -8.10
CA SER A 417 5.32 19.42 -7.44
C SER A 417 4.06 19.84 -8.19
N MET A 418 4.13 19.96 -9.52
CA MET A 418 2.96 20.35 -10.31
C MET A 418 1.92 19.22 -10.41
N ALA A 419 2.36 17.98 -10.62
CA ALA A 419 1.47 16.83 -10.64
C ALA A 419 0.79 16.59 -9.28
N GLY A 420 1.56 16.72 -8.19
CA GLY A 420 1.06 16.62 -6.82
C GLY A 420 0.07 17.72 -6.47
N TYR A 421 0.33 18.96 -6.89
CA TYR A 421 -0.61 20.06 -6.72
C TYR A 421 -1.94 19.81 -7.44
N ILE A 422 -1.91 19.38 -8.70
CA ILE A 422 -3.13 19.06 -9.47
C ILE A 422 -3.92 17.92 -8.83
N LEU A 423 -3.23 16.94 -8.24
CA LEU A 423 -3.83 15.81 -7.56
C LEU A 423 -4.34 16.16 -6.14
N GLY A 424 -3.91 17.27 -5.56
CA GLY A 424 -4.13 17.58 -4.14
C GLY A 424 -3.39 16.61 -3.20
N LEU A 425 -2.14 16.27 -3.53
CA LEU A 425 -1.33 15.29 -2.81
C LEU A 425 -0.67 15.89 -1.55
N GLY A 426 -1.14 15.49 -0.38
CA GLY A 426 -0.63 15.93 0.94
C GLY A 426 0.33 14.94 1.60
N ASP A 427 0.73 15.18 2.85
CA ASP A 427 1.59 14.29 3.67
C ASP A 427 2.96 13.96 3.04
N ARG A 428 3.56 14.97 2.40
CA ARG A 428 4.88 14.83 1.73
C ARG A 428 6.04 14.95 2.72
N HIS A 429 6.02 14.18 3.81
CA HIS A 429 7.12 14.15 4.80
C HIS A 429 8.40 13.49 4.22
N PRO A 430 9.61 13.70 4.80
CA PRO A 430 10.87 13.20 4.21
C PRO A 430 10.98 11.68 4.10
N GLY A 431 10.10 10.94 4.78
CA GLY A 431 9.94 9.49 4.64
C GLY A 431 9.20 9.07 3.36
N ASN A 432 8.28 9.90 2.85
CA ASN A 432 7.51 9.64 1.62
C ASN A 432 8.18 10.17 0.35
N LEU A 433 9.36 10.77 0.51
CA LEU A 433 10.17 11.31 -0.57
C LEU A 433 11.47 10.50 -0.64
N MET A 434 11.71 9.87 -1.78
CA MET A 434 12.90 9.07 -2.01
C MET A 434 13.75 9.68 -3.12
N LEU A 435 15.05 9.40 -3.07
CA LEU A 435 16.02 9.80 -4.07
C LEU A 435 16.68 8.56 -4.66
N ASP A 436 16.69 8.46 -5.98
CA ASP A 436 17.47 7.43 -6.67
C ASP A 436 18.98 7.73 -6.54
N ARG A 437 19.71 6.76 -5.99
CA ARG A 437 21.16 6.81 -5.81
C ARG A 437 21.91 6.94 -7.14
N ILE A 438 21.35 6.41 -8.22
CA ILE A 438 21.99 6.39 -9.54
C ILE A 438 21.60 7.65 -10.32
N SER A 439 20.32 7.82 -10.67
CA SER A 439 19.90 8.92 -11.54
C SER A 439 19.78 10.28 -10.85
N GLY A 440 19.63 10.30 -9.52
CA GLY A 440 19.31 11.51 -8.75
C GLY A 440 17.87 12.00 -8.90
N LYS A 441 16.97 11.22 -9.52
CA LYS A 441 15.55 11.58 -9.59
C LYS A 441 14.86 11.40 -8.24
N MET A 442 13.91 12.28 -7.96
CA MET A 442 12.96 12.16 -6.86
C MET A 442 11.86 11.17 -7.20
N VAL A 443 11.52 10.32 -6.23
CA VAL A 443 10.43 9.35 -6.31
C VAL A 443 9.54 9.58 -5.10
N HIS A 444 8.27 9.92 -5.34
CA HIS A 444 7.29 10.05 -4.26
C HIS A 444 6.63 8.69 -4.06
N ILE A 445 6.38 8.34 -2.80
CA ILE A 445 5.64 7.14 -2.41
C ILE A 445 4.51 7.52 -1.46
N ASP A 446 3.64 6.55 -1.19
CA ASP A 446 2.49 6.66 -0.29
C ASP A 446 1.48 7.72 -0.76
N PHE A 447 0.42 7.30 -1.44
CA PHE A 447 -0.56 8.21 -2.03
C PHE A 447 -1.91 8.20 -1.30
N GLY A 448 -1.93 7.84 0.00
CA GLY A 448 -3.15 7.80 0.81
C GLY A 448 -3.86 9.16 0.91
N ASP A 449 -3.12 10.25 1.09
CA ASP A 449 -3.68 11.60 1.20
C ASP A 449 -3.70 12.33 -0.16
N CYS A 450 -4.65 11.98 -1.03
CA CYS A 450 -4.95 12.73 -2.26
C CYS A 450 -6.21 13.59 -2.09
N PHE A 451 -6.45 14.51 -3.02
CA PHE A 451 -7.64 15.39 -3.04
C PHE A 451 -7.78 16.26 -1.79
N ASP A 452 -6.67 16.86 -1.35
CA ASP A 452 -6.62 17.86 -0.27
C ASP A 452 -7.06 17.37 1.12
N VAL A 453 -7.16 16.05 1.32
CA VAL A 453 -7.47 15.42 2.62
C VAL A 453 -6.56 15.93 3.74
N ALA A 454 -5.27 16.19 3.45
CA ALA A 454 -4.32 16.72 4.43
C ALA A 454 -4.62 18.18 4.86
N ILE A 455 -5.28 18.96 4.02
CA ILE A 455 -5.70 20.34 4.30
C ILE A 455 -6.94 20.33 5.22
N GLU A 456 -7.82 19.35 5.06
CA GLU A 456 -9.06 19.22 5.83
C GLU A 456 -8.88 18.55 7.22
N ARG A 457 -7.66 18.15 7.58
CA ARG A 457 -7.38 17.49 8.88
C ARG A 457 -7.69 18.41 10.07
N GLU A 458 -8.36 17.85 11.08
CA GLU A 458 -8.65 18.55 12.34
C GLU A 458 -7.37 18.97 13.10
N LYS A 459 -6.32 18.14 13.01
CA LYS A 459 -5.03 18.36 13.67
C LYS A 459 -3.95 18.61 12.63
N TYR A 460 -3.27 19.74 12.77
CA TYR A 460 -2.18 20.18 11.89
C TYR A 460 -2.54 20.14 10.40
N PRO A 461 -3.56 20.91 9.96
CA PRO A 461 -3.92 21.01 8.55
C PRO A 461 -2.73 21.55 7.74
N GLU A 462 -2.43 20.90 6.61
CA GLU A 462 -1.41 21.40 5.70
C GLU A 462 -1.91 22.66 4.98
N THR A 463 -1.03 23.63 4.75
CA THR A 463 -1.37 24.92 4.11
C THR A 463 -0.53 25.20 2.87
N VAL A 464 0.15 24.17 2.36
CA VAL A 464 1.10 24.29 1.24
C VAL A 464 0.70 23.36 0.08
N PRO A 465 0.87 23.79 -1.17
CA PRO A 465 0.51 22.98 -2.34
C PRO A 465 1.46 21.79 -2.56
N PHE A 466 2.71 21.92 -2.13
CA PHE A 466 3.74 20.88 -2.18
C PHE A 466 4.90 21.27 -1.27
N ARG A 467 5.72 20.29 -0.91
CA ARG A 467 6.93 20.53 -0.13
C ARG A 467 8.04 21.14 -0.99
N LEU A 468 8.40 22.39 -0.70
CA LEU A 468 9.56 23.09 -1.25
C LEU A 468 10.35 23.79 -0.14
N THR A 469 10.82 23.01 0.83
CA THR A 469 11.58 23.53 1.97
C THR A 469 12.99 23.95 1.55
N ARG A 470 13.64 24.80 2.35
CA ARG A 470 14.99 25.33 2.05
C ARG A 470 16.04 24.26 1.70
N MET A 471 15.94 23.05 2.25
CA MET A 471 16.91 21.98 1.98
C MET A 471 16.75 21.39 0.57
N LEU A 472 15.57 21.54 -0.05
CA LEU A 472 15.30 21.11 -1.41
C LEU A 472 15.67 22.19 -2.44
N THR A 473 15.76 23.46 -2.02
CA THR A 473 16.01 24.60 -2.90
C THR A 473 17.47 25.06 -2.90
N GLN A 474 18.19 24.89 -1.80
CA GLN A 474 19.63 25.14 -1.68
C GLN A 474 20.45 24.03 -2.36
#